data_AF-A0A7S3J2I9-F1
#
_entry.id   AF-A0A7S3J2I9-F1
#
_cell.length_a   1.000
_cell.length_b   1.000
_cell.length_c   1.000
_cell.angle_alpha   90.00
_cell.angle_beta   90.00
_cell.angle_gamma   90.00
#
_symmetry.space_group_name_H-M   'P 1'
#
loop_
_entity.id
_entity.type
_entity.pdbx_description
1 polymer ?
#
loop_
_entity_poly.entity_id
_entity_poly.type
_entity_poly.pdbx_seq_one_letter_code
_entity_poly.pdbx_strand_id
1 'polypeptide(L)'
;SNFGKFRDPIPRIRPAGVTTTIMDEGSHKCIKQDEFFQPPGTPEHIMKYRKSFNNQPGIRQKHYGVVDDEPYDKKFQFKKNNKSEHVGEVIKAQNLAGLADYNNDLKEGKYNSHVREPLGKSYVRGYNLPEEVKKKEFQYGVPTVSSENAKDVLYPLGGHKEERNKLGDPAVQKERSYNWNVDKNQHRFGYAEQKILNGAAYSLHPERKGGAFPKTVIVKKTVEDFKQVAHDILGKPKNLGQGPIPVARDHTFGISTIGNDAWNAAK
;
A
#
# COMPACT_ATOMS: atom_id res chain seq x y z
N SER A 1 25.38 -119.50 70.72
CA SER A 1 25.57 -119.97 72.10
C SER A 1 25.48 -121.49 72.10
N ASN A 2 26.50 -122.18 72.63
CA ASN A 2 26.47 -123.64 72.80
C ASN A 2 25.71 -124.03 74.08
N PHE A 3 24.55 -123.43 74.28
CA PHE A 3 23.65 -123.79 75.37
C PHE A 3 22.85 -125.02 74.92
N GLY A 4 23.28 -126.20 75.35
CA GLY A 4 22.44 -127.40 75.26
C GLY A 4 23.11 -128.71 74.81
N LYS A 5 24.43 -128.80 74.63
CA LYS A 5 25.06 -130.08 74.20
C LYS A 5 26.14 -130.67 75.09
N PHE A 6 26.49 -130.05 76.23
CA PHE A 6 27.35 -130.66 77.24
C PHE A 6 26.77 -130.40 78.64
N ARG A 7 26.38 -131.46 79.36
CA ARG A 7 26.09 -131.40 80.81
C ARG A 7 27.43 -131.46 81.52
N ASP A 8 27.77 -130.41 82.27
CA ASP A 8 28.96 -130.41 83.12
C ASP A 8 28.78 -131.45 84.24
N PRO A 9 29.63 -132.50 84.30
CA PRO A 9 29.45 -133.58 85.26
C PRO A 9 29.71 -133.15 86.71
N ILE A 10 30.34 -132.00 86.98
CA ILE A 10 30.66 -131.55 88.35
C ILE A 10 30.42 -130.03 88.52
N PRO A 11 29.16 -129.59 88.71
CA PRO A 11 28.79 -128.17 88.70
C PRO A 11 29.32 -127.33 89.87
N ARG A 12 29.97 -127.95 90.87
CA ARG A 12 30.52 -127.25 92.04
C ARG A 12 31.94 -126.71 91.85
N ILE A 13 32.64 -127.10 90.79
CA ILE A 13 33.99 -126.61 90.50
C ILE A 13 33.87 -125.54 89.41
N ARG A 14 34.34 -124.33 89.69
CA ARG A 14 34.35 -123.26 88.69
C ARG A 14 35.41 -123.55 87.63
N PRO A 15 35.10 -123.44 86.32
CA PRO A 15 36.10 -123.64 85.28
C PRO A 15 37.17 -122.55 85.36
N ALA A 16 38.44 -122.94 85.34
CA ALA A 16 39.56 -122.02 85.31
C ALA A 16 39.77 -121.53 83.86
N GLY A 17 39.58 -120.24 83.63
CA GLY A 17 39.78 -119.60 82.32
C GLY A 17 39.25 -118.16 82.30
N VAL A 18 39.68 -117.37 81.32
CA VAL A 18 39.16 -116.01 81.11
C VAL A 18 37.86 -116.09 80.32
N THR A 19 36.75 -115.64 80.93
CA THR A 19 35.46 -115.49 80.25
C THR A 19 35.48 -114.22 79.39
N THR A 20 35.56 -114.37 78.08
CA THR A 20 35.54 -113.27 77.10
C THR A 20 34.13 -112.88 76.65
N THR A 21 33.10 -113.52 77.19
CA THR A 21 31.71 -113.23 76.85
C THR A 21 31.25 -111.96 77.55
N ILE A 22 31.21 -110.85 76.80
CA ILE A 22 30.41 -109.68 77.18
C ILE A 22 28.95 -110.14 77.12
N MET A 23 28.31 -110.20 78.29
CA MET A 23 26.92 -110.62 78.36
C MET A 23 26.03 -109.47 77.86
N ASP A 24 25.01 -109.83 77.09
CA ASP A 24 23.89 -108.97 76.71
C ASP A 24 24.04 -108.11 75.43
N GLU A 25 25.06 -108.38 74.61
CA GLU A 25 25.26 -107.81 73.25
C GLU A 25 24.90 -108.82 72.13
N GLY A 26 23.71 -109.43 72.22
CA GLY A 26 23.25 -110.37 71.20
C GLY A 26 22.84 -109.69 69.89
N SER A 27 23.06 -110.34 68.75
CA SER A 27 22.66 -109.83 67.41
C SER A 27 21.17 -109.47 67.32
N HIS A 28 20.31 -110.15 68.08
CA HIS A 28 18.89 -109.85 68.20
C HIS A 28 18.61 -108.42 68.69
N LYS A 29 19.38 -107.94 69.68
CA LYS A 29 19.24 -106.58 70.21
C LYS A 29 19.72 -105.53 69.21
N CYS A 30 20.74 -105.84 68.41
CA CYS A 30 21.26 -104.95 67.39
C CYS A 30 20.29 -104.75 66.22
N ILE A 31 19.47 -105.75 65.89
CA ILE A 31 18.47 -105.68 64.81
C ILE A 31 17.21 -104.96 65.28
N LYS A 32 16.79 -105.20 66.52
CA LYS A 32 15.56 -104.64 67.09
C LYS A 32 15.84 -103.52 68.08
N GLN A 33 16.56 -102.50 67.63
CA GLN A 33 16.92 -101.37 68.49
C GLN A 33 15.67 -100.70 69.08
N ASP A 34 14.59 -100.59 68.32
CA ASP A 34 13.33 -99.97 68.75
C ASP A 34 12.66 -100.66 69.95
N GLU A 35 12.87 -101.97 70.13
CA GLU A 35 12.27 -102.77 71.23
C GLU A 35 13.11 -102.68 72.51
N PHE A 36 14.44 -102.68 72.38
CA PHE A 36 15.37 -102.72 73.51
C PHE A 36 15.94 -101.35 73.92
N PHE A 37 15.88 -100.36 73.04
CA PHE A 37 16.37 -99.01 73.28
C PHE A 37 15.40 -97.96 72.71
N GLN A 38 14.72 -97.24 73.59
CA GLN A 38 13.87 -96.12 73.20
C GLN A 38 14.54 -94.80 73.59
N PRO A 39 15.10 -94.04 72.64
CA PRO A 39 15.65 -92.74 72.96
C PRO A 39 14.52 -91.79 73.37
N PRO A 40 14.78 -90.85 74.30
CA PRO A 40 13.80 -89.83 74.65
C PRO A 40 13.40 -89.01 73.41
N GLY A 41 12.11 -88.68 73.32
CA GLY A 41 11.57 -87.83 72.26
C GLY A 41 12.23 -86.45 72.22
N THR A 42 12.23 -85.82 71.05
CA THR A 42 12.75 -84.45 70.92
C THR A 42 11.82 -83.47 71.64
N PRO A 43 12.34 -82.56 72.51
CA PRO A 43 11.51 -81.56 73.19
C PRO A 43 10.81 -80.60 72.22
N GLU A 44 9.57 -80.20 72.55
CA GLU A 44 8.68 -79.41 71.66
C GLU A 44 9.30 -78.08 71.20
N HIS A 45 9.93 -77.32 72.10
CA HIS A 45 10.51 -76.01 71.77
C HIS A 45 11.70 -76.08 70.79
N ILE A 46 12.39 -77.22 70.71
CA ILE A 46 13.53 -77.46 69.79
C ILE A 46 13.04 -78.13 68.50
N MET A 47 11.85 -78.73 68.51
CA MET A 47 11.32 -79.56 67.43
C MET A 47 11.30 -78.81 66.09
N LYS A 48 10.91 -77.53 66.09
CA LYS A 48 10.85 -76.69 64.87
C LYS A 48 12.21 -76.45 64.17
N TYR A 49 13.32 -76.61 64.90
CA TYR A 49 14.68 -76.46 64.35
C TYR A 49 15.31 -77.81 63.92
N ARG A 50 14.65 -78.93 64.22
CA ARG A 50 15.21 -80.27 64.00
C ARG A 50 14.83 -80.81 62.61
N LYS A 51 15.81 -81.42 61.94
CA LYS A 51 15.62 -82.06 60.62
C LYS A 51 14.57 -83.17 60.63
N SER A 52 14.44 -83.89 61.76
CA SER A 52 13.45 -84.95 61.95
C SER A 52 12.00 -84.46 61.87
N PHE A 53 11.73 -83.19 62.19
CA PHE A 53 10.41 -82.57 62.08
C PHE A 53 10.15 -82.03 60.66
N ASN A 54 11.15 -81.37 60.05
CA ASN A 54 11.01 -80.77 58.72
C ASN A 54 10.91 -81.80 57.57
N ASN A 55 11.46 -83.01 57.77
CA ASN A 55 11.49 -84.06 56.77
C ASN A 55 10.45 -85.18 57.02
N GLN A 56 9.37 -84.88 57.75
CA GLN A 56 8.31 -85.86 57.96
C GLN A 56 7.49 -86.06 56.67
N PRO A 57 7.25 -87.30 56.25
CA PRO A 57 6.44 -87.57 55.07
C PRO A 57 5.00 -87.08 55.29
N GLY A 58 4.41 -86.46 54.27
CA GLY A 58 3.01 -86.01 54.29
C GLY A 58 2.76 -84.64 54.95
N ILE A 59 3.79 -83.96 55.45
CA ILE A 59 3.68 -82.63 56.05
C ILE A 59 4.33 -81.59 55.13
N ARG A 60 3.70 -80.42 55.00
CA ARG A 60 4.28 -79.27 54.29
C ARG A 60 5.45 -78.72 55.10
N GLN A 61 6.62 -78.71 54.49
CA GLN A 61 7.81 -78.10 55.07
C GLN A 61 7.60 -76.59 55.26
N LYS A 62 7.61 -76.14 56.51
CA LYS A 62 7.56 -74.72 56.88
C LYS A 62 8.95 -74.25 57.31
N HIS A 63 9.26 -72.99 57.03
CA HIS A 63 10.47 -72.35 57.56
C HIS A 63 10.33 -72.15 59.08
N TYR A 64 11.40 -72.31 59.86
CA TYR A 64 11.37 -72.25 61.34
C TYR A 64 10.76 -70.96 61.90
N GLY A 65 10.90 -69.84 61.18
CA GLY A 65 10.30 -68.55 61.57
C GLY A 65 8.80 -68.42 61.31
N VAL A 66 8.18 -69.35 60.55
CA VAL A 66 6.77 -69.32 60.13
C VAL A 66 6.00 -70.56 60.67
N VAL A 67 6.66 -71.39 61.48
CA VAL A 67 6.04 -72.58 62.07
C VAL A 67 4.95 -72.18 63.07
N ASP A 68 5.26 -71.19 63.91
CA ASP A 68 4.40 -70.70 64.99
C ASP A 68 3.34 -69.69 64.51
N ASP A 69 3.44 -69.24 63.26
CA ASP A 69 2.49 -68.30 62.68
C ASP A 69 1.14 -68.97 62.40
N GLU A 70 0.06 -68.22 62.67
CA GLU A 70 -1.29 -68.66 62.37
C GLU A 70 -1.46 -68.93 60.87
N PRO A 71 -2.09 -70.05 60.49
CA PRO A 71 -2.37 -70.31 59.09
C PRO A 71 -3.36 -69.28 58.54
N TYR A 72 -3.21 -68.91 57.27
CA TYR A 72 -4.21 -68.10 56.57
C TYR A 72 -5.62 -68.68 56.74
N ASP A 73 -6.62 -67.81 56.88
CA ASP A 73 -8.02 -68.21 56.94
C ASP A 73 -8.35 -69.08 55.70
N LYS A 74 -9.05 -70.20 55.92
CA LYS A 74 -9.45 -71.14 54.86
C LYS A 74 -10.32 -70.47 53.80
N LYS A 75 -10.94 -69.32 54.11
CA LYS A 75 -11.73 -68.52 53.18
C LYS A 75 -10.88 -67.59 52.29
N PHE A 76 -9.61 -67.38 52.62
CA PHE A 76 -8.73 -66.52 51.87
C PHE A 76 -8.35 -67.15 50.53
N GLN A 77 -8.56 -66.41 49.44
CA GLN A 77 -8.18 -66.83 48.09
C GLN A 77 -6.95 -66.04 47.64
N PHE A 78 -5.90 -66.73 47.20
CA PHE A 78 -4.64 -66.11 46.75
C PHE A 78 -4.70 -65.50 45.34
N LYS A 79 -5.86 -64.98 44.91
CA LYS A 79 -6.05 -64.40 43.57
C LYS A 79 -6.34 -62.90 43.67
N LYS A 80 -5.82 -62.13 42.71
CA LYS A 80 -6.18 -60.72 42.53
C LYS A 80 -7.58 -60.65 41.92
N ASN A 81 -8.55 -60.20 42.70
CA ASN A 81 -9.88 -59.89 42.18
C ASN A 81 -9.86 -58.44 41.66
N ASN A 82 -9.59 -58.27 40.38
CA ASN A 82 -9.80 -56.98 39.72
C ASN A 82 -11.31 -56.80 39.54
N LYS A 83 -11.85 -55.65 39.97
CA LYS A 83 -13.25 -55.32 39.70
C LYS A 83 -13.41 -55.10 38.19
N SER A 84 -14.44 -55.70 37.60
CA SER A 84 -14.85 -55.42 36.22
C SER A 84 -15.64 -54.11 36.17
N GLU A 85 -15.51 -53.35 35.09
CA GLU A 85 -16.40 -52.22 34.84
C GLU A 85 -17.82 -52.73 34.55
N HIS A 86 -18.82 -52.16 35.23
CA HIS A 86 -20.20 -52.57 35.05
C HIS A 86 -20.81 -51.87 33.82
N VAL A 87 -21.49 -52.63 32.97
CA VAL A 87 -22.14 -52.11 31.74
C VAL A 87 -23.03 -50.90 32.01
N GLY A 88 -23.75 -50.90 33.13
CA GLY A 88 -24.62 -49.78 33.52
C GLY A 88 -23.89 -48.48 33.82
N GLU A 89 -22.66 -48.55 34.32
CA GLU A 89 -21.82 -47.36 34.55
C GLU A 89 -21.25 -46.85 33.22
N VAL A 90 -20.78 -47.75 32.37
CA VAL A 90 -20.22 -47.41 31.05
C VAL A 90 -21.26 -46.74 30.15
N ILE A 91 -22.49 -47.29 30.07
CA ILE A 91 -23.56 -46.71 29.24
C ILE A 91 -23.98 -45.32 29.76
N LYS A 92 -23.93 -45.10 31.07
CA LYS A 92 -24.37 -43.83 31.70
C LYS A 92 -23.26 -42.80 31.81
N ALA A 93 -22.01 -43.14 31.52
CA ALA A 93 -20.86 -42.26 31.71
C ALA A 93 -20.99 -40.91 30.97
N GLN A 94 -21.77 -40.87 29.88
CA GLN A 94 -22.01 -39.66 29.09
C GLN A 94 -23.36 -38.99 29.39
N ASN A 95 -24.20 -39.57 30.24
CA ASN A 95 -25.47 -38.97 30.66
C ASN A 95 -25.24 -38.08 31.90
N LEU A 96 -24.38 -37.08 31.75
CA LEU A 96 -24.19 -36.06 32.77
C LEU A 96 -25.39 -35.12 32.75
N ALA A 97 -25.85 -34.69 33.93
CA ALA A 97 -26.96 -33.77 34.04
C ALA A 97 -26.65 -32.66 35.06
N GLY A 98 -27.17 -31.45 34.79
CA GLY A 98 -27.05 -30.31 35.68
C GLY A 98 -25.61 -29.79 35.80
N LEU A 99 -25.11 -29.66 37.03
CA LEU A 99 -23.80 -29.06 37.29
C LEU A 99 -22.63 -29.89 36.75
N ALA A 100 -22.76 -31.21 36.69
CA ALA A 100 -21.70 -32.08 36.19
C ALA A 100 -21.46 -31.87 34.69
N ASP A 101 -22.54 -31.69 33.93
CA ASP A 101 -22.51 -31.41 32.49
C ASP A 101 -21.96 -30.01 32.21
N TYR A 102 -22.46 -28.99 32.92
CA TYR A 102 -21.92 -27.64 32.83
C TYR A 102 -20.42 -27.55 33.16
N ASN A 103 -19.97 -28.27 34.20
CA ASN A 103 -18.55 -28.34 34.53
C ASN A 103 -17.73 -29.07 33.46
N ASN A 104 -18.32 -30.05 32.78
CA ASN A 104 -17.67 -30.72 31.66
C ASN A 104 -17.56 -29.76 30.46
N ASP A 105 -18.64 -29.06 30.11
CA ASP A 105 -18.63 -28.00 29.09
C ASP A 105 -17.60 -26.92 29.37
N LEU A 106 -17.46 -26.46 30.62
CA LEU A 106 -16.42 -25.50 31.00
C LEU A 106 -15.01 -26.05 30.78
N LYS A 107 -14.78 -27.32 31.10
CA LYS A 107 -13.48 -27.98 30.90
C LYS A 107 -13.19 -28.23 29.42
N GLU A 108 -14.20 -28.56 28.64
CA GLU A 108 -14.10 -28.83 27.20
C GLU A 108 -14.09 -27.55 26.37
N GLY A 109 -14.63 -26.44 26.89
CA GLY A 109 -14.65 -25.14 26.25
C GLY A 109 -13.28 -24.54 25.94
N LYS A 110 -12.21 -25.10 26.52
CA LYS A 110 -10.82 -24.78 26.18
C LYS A 110 -10.36 -25.39 24.85
N TYR A 111 -11.05 -26.41 24.35
CA TYR A 111 -10.63 -27.11 23.14
C TYR A 111 -10.95 -26.28 21.89
N ASN A 112 -10.01 -26.28 20.94
CA ASN A 112 -10.13 -25.52 19.70
C ASN A 112 -11.34 -25.93 18.86
N SER A 113 -11.74 -27.21 18.89
CA SER A 113 -12.97 -27.68 18.22
C SER A 113 -14.20 -27.01 18.82
N HIS A 114 -14.35 -27.04 20.15
CA HIS A 114 -15.47 -26.41 20.86
C HIS A 114 -15.54 -24.90 20.61
N VAL A 115 -14.39 -24.21 20.57
CA VAL A 115 -14.32 -22.77 20.30
C VAL A 115 -14.65 -22.43 18.83
N ARG A 116 -14.19 -23.24 17.87
CA ARG A 116 -14.35 -22.98 16.42
C ARG A 116 -15.67 -23.45 15.85
N GLU A 117 -16.27 -24.46 16.46
CA GLU A 117 -17.48 -25.13 16.00
C GLU A 117 -18.56 -25.19 17.09
N PRO A 118 -18.94 -24.04 17.71
CA PRO A 118 -19.98 -24.03 18.72
C PRO A 118 -21.34 -24.34 18.08
N LEU A 119 -22.08 -25.31 18.63
CA LEU A 119 -23.37 -25.69 18.08
C LEU A 119 -24.37 -24.52 18.14
N GLY A 120 -24.99 -24.20 17.01
CA GLY A 120 -25.98 -23.13 16.88
C GLY A 120 -25.41 -21.71 16.97
N LYS A 121 -24.08 -21.55 17.01
CA LYS A 121 -23.40 -20.24 17.00
C LYS A 121 -22.33 -20.23 15.92
N SER A 122 -22.00 -19.06 15.41
CA SER A 122 -20.84 -18.90 14.54
C SER A 122 -19.55 -18.78 15.35
N TYR A 123 -18.42 -19.05 14.70
CA TYR A 123 -17.11 -18.87 15.31
C TYR A 123 -16.85 -17.41 15.71
N VAL A 124 -16.57 -17.17 16.99
CA VAL A 124 -16.22 -15.86 17.54
C VAL A 124 -14.71 -15.71 17.59
N ARG A 125 -14.16 -14.77 16.82
CA ARG A 125 -12.71 -14.53 16.70
C ARG A 125 -12.09 -13.68 17.82
N GLY A 126 -12.90 -13.18 18.77
CA GLY A 126 -12.41 -12.38 19.89
C GLY A 126 -11.93 -10.97 19.53
N TYR A 127 -12.46 -10.36 18.47
CA TYR A 127 -12.13 -8.97 18.12
C TYR A 127 -12.73 -7.97 19.10
N ASN A 128 -11.93 -6.99 19.51
CA ASN A 128 -12.40 -5.82 20.27
C ASN A 128 -13.05 -4.82 19.31
N LEU A 129 -14.36 -4.96 19.10
CA LEU A 129 -15.14 -4.05 18.27
C LEU A 129 -15.36 -2.69 18.99
N PRO A 130 -15.39 -1.56 18.24
CA PRO A 130 -15.74 -0.26 18.80
C PRO A 130 -17.11 -0.26 19.49
N GLU A 131 -17.29 0.59 20.51
CA GLU A 131 -18.54 0.62 21.30
C GLU A 131 -19.77 0.99 20.47
N GLU A 132 -19.59 1.79 19.42
CA GLU A 132 -20.64 2.19 18.48
C GLU A 132 -21.30 1.00 17.81
N VAL A 133 -20.52 -0.07 17.55
CA VAL A 133 -20.96 -1.29 16.88
C VAL A 133 -21.87 -2.14 17.78
N LYS A 134 -21.83 -1.94 19.10
CA LYS A 134 -22.68 -2.65 20.07
C LYS A 134 -24.13 -2.11 20.09
N LYS A 135 -24.39 -0.94 19.50
CA LYS A 135 -25.72 -0.35 19.41
C LYS A 135 -26.59 -1.19 18.47
N LYS A 136 -27.83 -1.48 18.86
CA LYS A 136 -28.76 -2.31 18.06
C LYS A 136 -29.09 -1.70 16.68
N GLU A 137 -28.95 -0.38 16.55
CA GLU A 137 -29.22 0.37 15.32
C GLU A 137 -28.00 0.50 14.40
N PHE A 138 -26.82 0.02 14.82
CA PHE A 138 -25.62 0.11 14.01
C PHE A 138 -25.71 -0.80 12.78
N GLN A 139 -25.45 -0.23 11.60
CA GLN A 139 -25.40 -0.96 10.35
C GLN A 139 -23.94 -1.06 9.89
N TYR A 140 -23.52 -2.27 9.53
CA TYR A 140 -22.18 -2.49 8.99
C TYR A 140 -22.12 -2.10 7.50
N GLY A 141 -20.96 -1.58 7.10
CA GLY A 141 -20.70 -1.17 5.72
C GLY A 141 -20.65 0.35 5.56
N VAL A 142 -20.25 0.78 4.37
CA VAL A 142 -20.31 2.20 4.00
C VAL A 142 -21.69 2.44 3.40
N PRO A 143 -22.52 3.34 3.95
CA PRO A 143 -23.79 3.67 3.32
C PRO A 143 -23.49 4.25 1.93
N THR A 144 -24.11 3.69 0.89
CA THR A 144 -24.05 4.28 -0.43
C THR A 144 -24.74 5.63 -0.37
N VAL A 145 -23.95 6.71 -0.38
CA VAL A 145 -24.48 8.04 -0.66
C VAL A 145 -25.03 7.95 -2.07
N SER A 146 -26.34 8.18 -2.24
CA SER A 146 -26.92 8.26 -3.58
C SER A 146 -26.09 9.26 -4.38
N SER A 147 -25.62 8.86 -5.55
CA SER A 147 -24.93 9.76 -6.47
C SER A 147 -25.79 11.00 -6.72
N GLU A 148 -25.15 12.09 -7.15
CA GLU A 148 -25.86 13.29 -7.57
C GLU A 148 -27.05 12.92 -8.47
N ASN A 149 -28.20 13.55 -8.22
CA ASN A 149 -29.39 13.29 -8.99
C ASN A 149 -29.09 13.60 -10.46
N ALA A 150 -29.31 12.65 -11.36
CA ALA A 150 -29.08 12.83 -12.79
C ALA A 150 -29.77 14.09 -13.34
N LYS A 151 -30.92 14.46 -12.75
CA LYS A 151 -31.63 15.70 -13.09
C LYS A 151 -30.83 16.96 -12.76
N ASP A 152 -30.17 17.00 -11.61
CA ASP A 152 -29.41 18.16 -11.16
C ASP A 152 -28.10 18.32 -11.96
N VAL A 153 -27.51 17.19 -12.39
CA VAL A 153 -26.34 17.16 -13.27
C VAL A 153 -26.71 17.59 -14.70
N LEU A 154 -27.81 17.08 -15.25
CA LEU A 154 -28.27 17.41 -16.61
C LEU A 154 -28.83 18.84 -16.69
N TYR A 155 -29.47 19.31 -15.63
CA TYR A 155 -30.16 20.59 -15.57
C TYR A 155 -29.72 21.37 -14.33
N PRO A 156 -28.52 21.98 -14.35
CA PRO A 156 -28.07 22.78 -13.22
C PRO A 156 -29.08 23.90 -12.93
N LEU A 157 -29.31 24.16 -11.64
CA LEU A 157 -30.30 25.11 -11.09
C LEU A 157 -30.08 26.59 -11.49
N GLY A 158 -29.19 26.88 -12.42
CA GLY A 158 -28.97 28.20 -13.04
C GLY A 158 -28.85 28.18 -14.56
N GLY A 159 -29.20 27.06 -15.21
CA GLY A 159 -28.99 26.82 -16.65
C GLY A 159 -27.50 26.66 -17.01
N HIS A 160 -27.22 26.30 -18.26
CA HIS A 160 -25.86 26.36 -18.79
C HIS A 160 -25.49 27.83 -18.96
N LYS A 161 -24.88 28.44 -17.93
CA LYS A 161 -24.19 29.71 -18.08
C LYS A 161 -22.95 29.42 -18.90
N GLU A 162 -23.03 29.61 -20.22
CA GLU A 162 -21.82 29.73 -21.02
C GLU A 162 -20.98 30.80 -20.34
N GLU A 163 -19.82 30.42 -19.81
CA GLU A 163 -18.80 31.40 -19.46
C GLU A 163 -18.64 32.24 -20.72
N ARG A 164 -19.05 33.51 -20.65
CA ARG A 164 -19.02 34.43 -21.80
C ARG A 164 -17.61 34.40 -22.35
N ASN A 165 -17.44 33.60 -23.39
CA ASN A 165 -16.14 33.26 -23.90
C ASN A 165 -15.55 34.53 -24.51
N LYS A 166 -14.23 34.64 -24.44
CA LYS A 166 -13.44 35.71 -25.09
C LYS A 166 -13.59 35.71 -26.63
N LEU A 167 -14.29 34.72 -27.18
CA LEU A 167 -14.80 34.70 -28.55
C LEU A 167 -16.14 35.43 -28.54
N GLY A 168 -16.15 36.66 -29.04
CA GLY A 168 -17.36 37.50 -29.08
C GLY A 168 -18.54 36.83 -29.76
N ASP A 169 -19.71 37.42 -29.55
CA ASP A 169 -20.98 36.88 -30.03
C ASP A 169 -20.98 36.63 -31.54
N PRO A 170 -21.70 35.60 -32.01
CA PRO A 170 -21.89 35.38 -33.43
C PRO A 170 -22.45 36.63 -34.11
N ALA A 171 -21.91 36.98 -35.28
CA ALA A 171 -22.21 38.20 -36.03
C ALA A 171 -21.79 39.54 -35.39
N VAL A 172 -20.92 39.54 -34.37
CA VAL A 172 -20.28 40.77 -33.87
C VAL A 172 -18.86 40.91 -34.43
N GLN A 173 -18.54 42.06 -35.01
CA GLN A 173 -17.17 42.37 -35.42
C GLN A 173 -16.30 42.63 -34.18
N LYS A 174 -15.08 42.08 -34.18
CA LYS A 174 -14.13 42.25 -33.07
C LYS A 174 -13.75 43.72 -32.89
N GLU A 175 -14.12 44.30 -31.76
CA GLU A 175 -13.64 45.62 -31.37
C GLU A 175 -12.16 45.54 -30.97
N ARG A 176 -11.34 46.40 -31.57
CA ARG A 176 -9.87 46.43 -31.37
C ARG A 176 -9.38 47.62 -30.54
N SER A 177 -10.30 48.34 -29.88
CA SER A 177 -10.02 49.49 -29.00
C SER A 177 -9.06 50.54 -29.58
N TYR A 178 -9.06 50.74 -30.91
CA TYR A 178 -8.27 51.80 -31.53
C TYR A 178 -8.83 53.18 -31.14
N ASN A 179 -7.94 54.15 -30.93
CA ASN A 179 -8.30 55.56 -30.85
C ASN A 179 -8.44 56.12 -32.26
N TRP A 180 -9.67 56.32 -32.74
CA TRP A 180 -9.94 56.78 -34.10
C TRP A 180 -9.99 58.30 -34.15
N ASN A 181 -9.17 58.90 -35.01
CA ASN A 181 -9.20 60.34 -35.25
C ASN A 181 -10.28 60.75 -36.28
N VAL A 182 -11.05 59.78 -36.79
CA VAL A 182 -12.08 59.93 -37.82
C VAL A 182 -13.29 59.06 -37.47
N ASP A 183 -14.48 59.46 -37.93
CA ASP A 183 -15.71 58.68 -37.72
C ASP A 183 -15.72 57.40 -38.60
N LYS A 184 -15.77 56.23 -37.96
CA LYS A 184 -15.73 54.91 -38.63
C LYS A 184 -16.88 54.68 -39.60
N ASN A 185 -18.06 55.24 -39.31
CA ASN A 185 -19.28 54.94 -40.07
C ASN A 185 -19.46 55.86 -41.29
N GLN A 186 -18.81 57.02 -41.28
CA GLN A 186 -18.96 58.02 -42.33
C GLN A 186 -17.70 58.17 -43.19
N HIS A 187 -16.52 57.95 -42.62
CA HIS A 187 -15.27 58.12 -43.34
C HIS A 187 -15.08 57.00 -44.37
N ARG A 188 -14.84 57.38 -45.63
CA ARG A 188 -14.47 56.44 -46.69
C ARG A 188 -12.97 56.18 -46.60
N PHE A 189 -12.60 54.99 -46.18
CA PHE A 189 -11.20 54.56 -46.14
C PHE A 189 -10.64 54.31 -47.55
N GLY A 190 -9.34 54.53 -47.72
CA GLY A 190 -8.62 54.38 -48.98
C GLY A 190 -8.02 55.70 -49.47
N TYR A 191 -7.13 55.61 -50.46
CA TYR A 191 -6.51 56.78 -51.07
C TYR A 191 -7.50 57.44 -52.05
N ALA A 192 -7.78 58.73 -51.86
CA ALA A 192 -8.61 59.51 -52.76
C ALA A 192 -7.76 60.57 -53.46
N GLU A 193 -7.77 60.55 -54.79
CA GLU A 193 -7.15 61.60 -55.57
C GLU A 193 -7.96 62.90 -55.46
N GLN A 194 -7.25 64.02 -55.34
CA GLN A 194 -7.87 65.34 -55.32
C GLN A 194 -8.50 65.62 -56.69
N LYS A 195 -9.83 65.60 -56.74
CA LYS A 195 -10.57 65.95 -57.96
C LYS A 195 -10.43 67.43 -58.25
N ILE A 196 -9.58 67.78 -59.23
CA ILE A 196 -9.50 69.14 -59.75
C ILE A 196 -10.71 69.36 -60.66
N LEU A 197 -11.74 70.03 -60.13
CA LEU A 197 -12.94 70.37 -60.90
C LEU A 197 -12.55 71.22 -62.11
N ASN A 198 -12.89 70.76 -63.32
CA ASN A 198 -12.52 71.39 -64.59
C ASN A 198 -11.01 71.42 -64.88
N GLY A 199 -10.25 70.41 -64.45
CA GLY A 199 -8.81 70.25 -64.70
C GLY A 199 -8.39 70.53 -66.15
N ALA A 200 -9.09 69.96 -67.14
CA ALA A 200 -8.78 70.16 -68.56
C ALA A 200 -8.92 71.63 -69.02
N ALA A 201 -9.88 72.37 -68.46
CA ALA A 201 -10.07 73.78 -68.81
C ALA A 201 -8.91 74.66 -68.31
N TYR A 202 -8.27 74.29 -67.20
CA TYR A 202 -7.07 74.99 -66.71
C TYR A 202 -5.86 74.80 -67.64
N SER A 203 -5.74 73.64 -68.28
CA SER A 203 -4.62 73.37 -69.21
C SER A 203 -4.74 74.14 -70.53
N LEU A 204 -5.97 74.41 -71.00
CA LEU A 204 -6.20 75.10 -72.27
C LEU A 204 -6.02 76.62 -72.19
N HIS A 205 -6.38 77.23 -71.05
CA HIS A 205 -6.33 78.68 -70.87
C HIS A 205 -5.63 79.06 -69.56
N PRO A 206 -4.29 78.88 -69.49
CA PRO A 206 -3.52 79.16 -68.28
C PRO A 206 -3.56 80.64 -67.87
N GLU A 207 -3.81 81.56 -68.81
CA GLU A 207 -3.84 83.00 -68.54
C GLU A 207 -5.20 83.53 -68.03
N ARG A 208 -6.29 82.77 -68.16
CA ARG A 208 -7.66 83.26 -67.91
C ARG A 208 -8.02 83.35 -66.43
N LYS A 209 -7.34 82.58 -65.57
CA LYS A 209 -7.61 82.56 -64.13
C LYS A 209 -6.44 83.22 -63.39
N GLY A 210 -6.68 84.45 -62.93
CA GLY A 210 -5.72 85.22 -62.14
C GLY A 210 -5.28 84.44 -60.90
N GLY A 211 -4.01 84.08 -60.85
CA GLY A 211 -3.38 83.42 -59.70
C GLY A 211 -2.90 81.98 -59.95
N ALA A 212 -3.33 81.30 -61.01
CA ALA A 212 -2.85 79.94 -61.29
C ALA A 212 -1.38 79.91 -61.75
N PHE A 213 -0.94 80.95 -62.46
CA PHE A 213 0.44 81.14 -62.91
C PHE A 213 0.83 82.62 -62.81
N PRO A 214 1.31 83.09 -61.64
CA PRO A 214 1.69 84.48 -61.48
C PRO A 214 2.89 84.81 -62.39
N LYS A 215 2.70 85.70 -63.37
CA LYS A 215 3.82 86.33 -64.07
C LYS A 215 4.50 87.27 -63.07
N THR A 216 5.80 87.09 -62.84
CA THR A 216 6.56 87.98 -61.97
C THR A 216 6.71 89.35 -62.64
N VAL A 217 5.90 90.33 -62.21
CA VAL A 217 5.90 91.69 -62.76
C VAL A 217 7.10 92.52 -62.25
N ILE A 218 7.70 92.12 -61.14
CA ILE A 218 8.79 92.86 -60.50
C ILE A 218 10.13 92.21 -60.88
N VAL A 219 10.89 92.89 -61.73
CA VAL A 219 12.24 92.48 -62.18
C VAL A 219 13.24 93.56 -61.79
N LYS A 220 14.50 93.18 -61.55
CA LYS A 220 15.58 94.15 -61.29
C LYS A 220 15.77 95.07 -62.49
N LYS A 221 15.93 96.37 -62.24
CA LYS A 221 16.16 97.37 -63.29
C LYS A 221 17.30 96.98 -64.25
N THR A 222 18.41 96.49 -63.72
CA THR A 222 19.57 96.07 -64.54
C THR A 222 19.25 94.97 -65.54
N VAL A 223 18.33 94.06 -65.19
CA VAL A 223 17.90 92.96 -66.07
C VAL A 223 16.97 93.49 -67.16
N GLU A 224 16.07 94.41 -66.83
CA GLU A 224 15.17 95.02 -67.82
C GLU A 224 15.93 95.94 -68.78
N ASP A 225 16.89 96.73 -68.29
CA ASP A 225 17.77 97.57 -69.11
C ASP A 225 18.61 96.71 -70.08
N PHE A 226 19.16 95.57 -69.60
CA PHE A 226 19.84 94.61 -70.47
C PHE A 226 18.90 94.02 -71.50
N LYS A 227 17.67 93.65 -71.10
CA LYS A 227 16.67 93.08 -71.99
C LYS A 227 16.30 94.03 -73.14
N GLN A 228 16.19 95.33 -72.87
CA GLN A 228 15.90 96.35 -73.88
C GLN A 228 16.98 96.53 -74.95
N VAL A 229 18.23 96.17 -74.65
CA VAL A 229 19.34 96.22 -75.62
C VAL A 229 19.54 94.86 -76.29
N ALA A 230 19.43 93.77 -75.52
CA ALA A 230 19.72 92.42 -76.00
C ALA A 230 18.60 91.83 -76.87
N HIS A 231 17.33 92.12 -76.57
CA HIS A 231 16.22 91.59 -77.33
C HIS A 231 15.84 92.51 -78.49
N ASP A 232 15.60 91.89 -79.64
CA ASP A 232 15.01 92.56 -80.78
C ASP A 232 13.49 92.68 -80.60
N ILE A 233 12.95 93.87 -80.88
CA ILE A 233 11.53 94.16 -80.75
C ILE A 233 10.96 94.31 -82.15
N LEU A 234 9.95 93.49 -82.45
CA LEU A 234 9.29 93.52 -83.75
C LEU A 234 8.83 94.95 -84.12
N GLY A 235 9.23 95.41 -85.30
CA GLY A 235 8.88 96.74 -85.82
C GLY A 235 9.78 97.89 -85.36
N LYS A 236 10.82 97.63 -84.56
CA LYS A 236 11.84 98.63 -84.20
C LYS A 236 13.23 98.20 -84.69
N PRO A 237 14.11 99.14 -85.07
CA PRO A 237 15.50 98.81 -85.33
C PRO A 237 16.21 98.40 -84.04
N LYS A 238 17.26 97.58 -84.16
CA LYS A 238 18.01 97.06 -83.02
C LYS A 238 18.62 98.19 -82.19
N ASN A 239 18.36 98.17 -80.88
CA ASN A 239 18.98 99.09 -79.95
C ASN A 239 20.45 98.70 -79.69
N LEU A 240 21.38 99.62 -79.94
CA LEU A 240 22.82 99.39 -79.78
C LEU A 240 23.39 99.94 -78.45
N GLY A 241 22.53 100.42 -77.53
CA GLY A 241 22.97 100.87 -76.21
C GLY A 241 23.67 102.23 -76.19
N GLN A 242 23.37 103.11 -77.15
CA GLN A 242 24.04 104.40 -77.34
C GLN A 242 23.61 105.50 -76.34
N GLY A 243 22.68 105.20 -75.43
CA GLY A 243 22.18 106.17 -74.44
C GLY A 243 21.44 107.36 -75.06
N PRO A 244 21.11 108.40 -74.28
CA PRO A 244 20.54 109.63 -74.81
C PRO A 244 21.60 110.40 -75.61
N ILE A 245 21.30 110.71 -76.86
CA ILE A 245 22.20 111.45 -77.74
C ILE A 245 22.25 112.92 -77.27
N PRO A 246 23.42 113.55 -77.12
CA PRO A 246 23.55 114.91 -76.58
C PRO A 246 23.24 116.00 -77.62
N VAL A 247 22.18 115.81 -78.42
CA VAL A 247 21.73 116.75 -79.44
C VAL A 247 20.22 116.92 -79.38
N ALA A 248 19.71 118.08 -79.82
CA ALA A 248 18.28 118.32 -79.88
C ALA A 248 17.59 117.33 -80.84
N ARG A 249 16.29 117.06 -80.64
CA ARG A 249 15.53 116.13 -81.49
C ARG A 249 15.51 116.53 -82.98
N ASP A 250 15.60 117.84 -83.24
CA ASP A 250 15.60 118.38 -84.60
C ASP A 250 17.00 118.46 -85.22
N HIS A 251 18.02 117.92 -84.53
CA HIS A 251 19.37 117.86 -85.05
C HIS A 251 19.45 116.88 -86.23
N THR A 252 19.99 117.37 -87.34
CA THR A 252 20.29 116.56 -88.52
C THR A 252 21.70 115.97 -88.39
N PHE A 253 21.81 114.65 -88.33
CA PHE A 253 23.11 113.96 -88.33
C PHE A 253 23.79 114.02 -89.71
N GLY A 254 25.11 114.21 -89.72
CA GLY A 254 25.92 114.30 -90.94
C GLY A 254 27.00 115.36 -90.82
N ILE A 255 27.84 115.50 -91.86
CA ILE A 255 28.82 116.60 -91.97
C ILE A 255 28.24 117.65 -92.91
N SER A 256 28.14 118.89 -92.44
CA SER A 256 27.82 120.03 -93.30
C SER A 256 28.93 120.23 -94.32
N THR A 257 28.57 120.45 -95.58
CA THR A 257 29.52 120.72 -96.66
C THR A 257 30.11 122.14 -96.61
N ILE A 258 29.61 122.99 -95.72
CA ILE A 258 30.03 124.39 -95.56
C ILE A 258 31.01 124.49 -94.39
N GLY A 259 32.27 124.80 -94.67
CA GLY A 259 33.28 125.10 -93.66
C GLY A 259 33.00 126.45 -92.98
N ASN A 260 33.31 126.57 -91.69
CA ASN A 260 33.13 127.80 -90.94
C ASN A 260 33.95 128.92 -91.60
N ASP A 261 33.22 129.88 -92.16
CA ASP A 261 33.75 131.10 -92.78
C ASP A 261 34.49 130.89 -94.12
N ALA A 262 33.87 130.12 -95.03
CA ALA A 262 34.23 130.19 -96.45
C ALA A 262 33.76 131.54 -97.03
N TRP A 263 34.71 132.46 -97.26
CA TRP A 263 34.49 133.76 -97.92
C TRP A 263 33.80 133.52 -99.27
N ASN A 264 32.51 133.87 -99.35
CA ASN A 264 31.75 133.81 -100.59
C ASN A 264 32.34 134.78 -101.60
N ALA A 265 32.64 134.31 -102.82
CA ALA A 265 32.93 135.22 -103.92
C ALA A 265 31.65 136.01 -104.27
N ALA A 266 31.55 137.25 -103.79
CA ALA A 266 30.69 138.23 -104.41
C ALA A 266 31.39 138.73 -105.69
N LYS A 267 30.91 138.28 -106.84
CA LYS A 267 31.33 138.65 -108.20
C LYS A 267 32.70 138.13 -108.67
#